data_AF-A0AAV9JIP3-F1
#
_entry.id   AF-A0AAV9JIP3-F1
#
_cell.length_a   1.000
_cell.length_b   1.000
_cell.length_c   1.000
_cell.angle_alpha   90.00
_cell.angle_beta   90.00
_cell.angle_gamma   90.00
#
_symmetry.space_group_name_H-M   'P 1'
#
loop_
_entity.id
_entity.type
_entity.pdbx_description
1 polymer ?
#
loop_
_entity_poly.entity_id
_entity_poly.type
_entity_poly.pdbx_seq_one_letter_code
_entity_poly.pdbx_strand_id
1 'polypeptide(L)'
;MSGEMADAYEAIAERLQSDRLIRIIVGTGEDAKVFHVQQVILESVSDYFVKSMKKRASRQRRRIGLKRDFPKRLATEDDELAVRCWVLGDCYDIARFQDEAMLAVMKSFQEISACWPAFETIANAFKDTPPGSKLRRLMVEQLVLMLELRSDVTYASCDDILNGTNFVQELLNARDRYNKGDGREKMLHRLGADAAGDHPVIATWREYMVGEDLSGFTEHIEGFLEEEGLA
;
A
#
# COMPACT_ATOMS: atom_id res chain seq x y z
N MET A 1 -6.01 35.35 9.03
CA MET A 1 -5.69 33.92 8.97
C MET A 1 -4.72 33.44 10.08
N SER A 2 -4.26 34.28 11.02
CA SER A 2 -3.23 33.88 12.01
C SER A 2 -3.74 33.50 13.42
N GLY A 3 -5.02 33.77 13.75
CA GLY A 3 -5.57 33.51 15.09
C GLY A 3 -6.04 32.06 15.30
N GLU A 4 -6.86 31.53 14.39
CA GLU A 4 -7.45 30.17 14.51
C GLU A 4 -6.40 29.05 14.54
N MET A 5 -5.29 29.22 13.84
CA MET A 5 -4.23 28.22 13.78
C MET A 5 -3.42 28.20 15.09
N ALA A 6 -3.18 29.35 15.71
CA ALA A 6 -2.50 29.45 17.00
C ALA A 6 -3.35 28.85 18.13
N ASP A 7 -4.66 29.15 18.14
CA ASP A 7 -5.61 28.58 19.10
C ASP A 7 -5.72 27.05 18.95
N ALA A 8 -5.65 26.54 17.72
CA ALA A 8 -5.61 25.09 17.46
C ALA A 8 -4.32 24.44 17.99
N TYR A 9 -3.16 25.09 17.84
CA TYR A 9 -1.89 24.57 18.37
C TYR A 9 -1.87 24.56 19.90
N GLU A 10 -2.40 25.59 20.55
CA GLU A 10 -2.45 25.69 22.01
C GLU A 10 -3.43 24.66 22.61
N ALA A 11 -4.60 24.48 21.98
CA ALA A 11 -5.56 23.43 22.34
C ALA A 11 -5.00 22.01 22.12
N ILE A 12 -4.19 21.80 21.07
CA ILE A 12 -3.48 20.53 20.86
C ILE A 12 -2.41 20.34 21.94
N ALA A 13 -1.61 21.36 22.26
CA ALA A 13 -0.56 21.27 23.27
C ALA A 13 -1.10 20.94 24.68
N GLU A 14 -2.21 21.56 25.09
CA GLU A 14 -2.88 21.26 26.36
C GLU A 14 -3.49 19.86 26.38
N ARG A 15 -4.10 19.42 25.26
CA ARG A 15 -4.57 18.04 25.12
C ARG A 15 -3.41 17.05 25.21
N LEU A 16 -2.29 17.31 24.56
CA LEU A 16 -1.10 16.45 24.56
C LEU A 16 -0.50 16.25 25.95
N GLN A 17 -0.54 17.26 26.83
CA GLN A 17 -0.04 17.17 28.21
C GLN A 17 -0.91 16.28 29.11
N SER A 18 -2.21 16.18 28.81
CA SER A 18 -3.17 15.35 29.55
C SER A 18 -3.50 14.03 28.83
N ASP A 19 -2.96 13.84 27.62
CA ASP A 19 -3.37 12.74 26.75
C ASP A 19 -2.84 11.39 27.21
N ARG A 20 -3.66 10.37 26.96
CA ARG A 20 -3.39 9.01 27.40
C ARG A 20 -2.35 8.36 26.50
N LEU A 21 -1.28 7.83 27.10
CA LEU A 21 -0.32 6.98 26.41
C LEU A 21 -0.88 5.56 26.22
N ILE A 22 -0.86 5.10 24.98
CA ILE A 22 -1.28 3.77 24.55
C ILE A 22 -0.05 2.93 24.26
N ARG A 23 -0.04 1.71 24.81
CA ARG A 23 0.98 0.71 24.52
C ARG A 23 0.64 -0.03 23.25
N ILE A 24 1.49 0.11 22.24
CA ILE A 24 1.51 -0.67 21.00
C ILE A 24 2.61 -1.71 21.13
N ILE A 25 2.26 -2.98 20.92
CA ILE A 25 3.21 -4.10 21.01
C ILE A 25 3.39 -4.67 19.60
N VAL A 26 4.65 -4.83 19.21
CA VAL A 26 5.08 -5.23 17.87
C VAL A 26 6.00 -6.43 17.98
N GLY A 27 5.65 -7.54 17.34
CA GLY A 27 6.33 -8.82 17.51
C GLY A 27 5.65 -9.71 18.54
N THR A 28 6.09 -10.96 18.57
CA THR A 28 5.67 -11.97 19.55
C THR A 28 6.87 -12.44 20.39
N GLY A 29 6.60 -12.99 21.58
CA GLY A 29 7.63 -13.54 22.46
C GLY A 29 8.54 -12.50 23.11
N GLU A 30 9.77 -12.90 23.41
CA GLU A 30 10.77 -12.09 24.13
C GLU A 30 11.30 -10.92 23.28
N ASP A 31 11.20 -11.01 21.95
CA ASP A 31 11.65 -9.97 21.02
C ASP A 31 10.59 -8.88 20.75
N ALA A 32 9.44 -8.93 21.44
CA ALA A 32 8.36 -7.99 21.23
C ALA A 32 8.77 -6.58 21.69
N LYS A 33 8.71 -5.62 20.77
CA LYS A 33 8.96 -4.20 21.05
C LYS A 33 7.69 -3.51 21.50
N VAL A 34 7.81 -2.65 22.50
CA VAL A 34 6.68 -1.88 23.04
C VAL A 34 6.91 -0.40 22.76
N PHE A 35 5.99 0.19 21.99
CA PHE A 35 5.94 1.61 21.71
C PHE A 35 4.85 2.26 22.56
N HIS A 36 5.12 3.47 23.05
CA HIS A 36 4.13 4.30 23.74
C HIS A 36 3.75 5.44 22.80
N VAL A 37 2.50 5.48 22.40
CA VAL A 37 1.97 6.47 21.45
C VAL A 37 0.78 7.15 22.09
N GLN A 38 0.67 8.46 21.92
CA GLN A 38 -0.47 9.23 22.40
C GLN A 38 -1.77 8.79 21.71
N GLN A 39 -2.84 8.65 22.48
CA GLN A 39 -4.15 8.25 21.98
C GLN A 39 -4.66 9.22 20.91
N VAL A 40 -4.48 10.53 21.13
CA VAL A 40 -4.91 11.57 20.20
C VAL A 40 -4.24 11.44 18.83
N ILE A 41 -2.97 11.00 18.80
CA ILE A 41 -2.24 10.76 17.55
C ILE A 41 -2.84 9.56 16.81
N LEU A 42 -3.14 8.46 17.53
CA LEU A 42 -3.75 7.29 16.91
C LEU A 42 -5.16 7.60 16.38
N GLU A 43 -5.94 8.36 17.14
CA GLU A 43 -7.28 8.78 16.76
C GLU A 43 -7.28 9.78 15.60
N SER A 44 -6.25 10.63 15.47
CA SER A 44 -6.15 11.57 14.36
C SER A 44 -5.75 10.91 13.04
N VAL A 45 -5.10 9.74 13.06
CA VAL A 45 -4.66 9.05 11.83
C VAL A 45 -5.67 8.06 11.30
N SER A 46 -6.58 7.52 12.13
CA SER A 46 -7.58 6.57 11.65
C SER A 46 -8.80 6.40 12.55
N ASP A 47 -9.94 6.28 11.88
CA ASP A 47 -11.26 5.98 12.40
C ASP A 47 -11.33 4.62 13.11
N TYR A 48 -10.49 3.66 12.68
CA TYR A 48 -10.30 2.38 13.36
C TYR A 48 -9.90 2.60 14.81
N PHE A 49 -8.91 3.47 15.06
CA PHE A 49 -8.41 3.71 16.41
C PHE A 49 -9.47 4.38 17.25
N VAL A 50 -10.18 5.39 16.73
CA VAL A 50 -11.33 6.02 17.39
C VAL A 50 -12.36 4.96 17.84
N LYS A 51 -12.76 4.07 16.93
CA LYS A 51 -13.73 2.99 17.22
C LYS A 51 -13.17 1.99 18.23
N SER A 52 -11.89 1.63 18.13
CA SER A 52 -11.23 0.66 19.02
C SER A 52 -11.08 1.19 20.45
N MET A 53 -10.81 2.48 20.62
CA MET A 53 -10.68 3.15 21.92
C MET A 53 -12.04 3.29 22.60
N LYS A 54 -13.08 3.70 21.85
CA LYS A 54 -14.46 3.79 22.37
C LYS A 54 -14.98 2.45 22.89
N LYS A 55 -14.73 1.35 22.17
CA LYS A 55 -15.10 -0.01 22.60
C LYS A 55 -14.37 -0.49 23.85
N ARG A 56 -13.19 0.06 24.17
CA ARG A 56 -12.36 -0.34 25.31
C ARG A 56 -12.53 0.49 26.56
N ALA A 57 -13.12 1.69 26.47
CA ALA A 57 -13.45 2.48 27.66
C ALA A 57 -14.34 1.72 28.66
N SER A 58 -15.08 0.69 28.22
CA SER A 58 -15.91 -0.20 29.05
C SER A 58 -15.17 -1.41 29.66
N ARG A 59 -13.94 -1.70 29.25
CA ARG A 59 -13.14 -2.84 29.75
C ARG A 59 -11.79 -2.33 30.22
N GLN A 60 -11.54 -2.42 31.52
CA GLN A 60 -10.36 -1.96 32.26
C GLN A 60 -9.00 -2.57 31.80
N ARG A 61 -8.64 -2.51 30.52
CA ARG A 61 -7.37 -3.02 29.97
C ARG A 61 -6.78 -2.07 28.94
N ARG A 62 -5.61 -1.52 29.29
CA ARG A 62 -4.86 -0.43 28.62
C ARG A 62 -3.81 -0.95 27.62
N ARG A 63 -4.19 -1.84 26.71
CA ARG A 63 -3.26 -2.41 25.71
C ARG A 63 -3.95 -2.55 24.36
N ILE A 64 -3.34 -2.03 23.30
CA ILE A 64 -3.70 -2.41 21.93
C ILE A 64 -2.70 -3.47 21.49
N GLY A 65 -3.18 -4.72 21.47
CA GLY A 65 -2.52 -5.75 20.67
C GLY A 65 -2.86 -5.48 19.21
N LEU A 66 -1.82 -5.27 18.40
CA LEU A 66 -1.96 -5.25 16.96
C LEU A 66 -2.25 -6.66 16.47
N LYS A 67 -3.13 -6.80 15.47
CA LYS A 67 -3.48 -8.10 14.90
C LYS A 67 -2.38 -8.62 13.98
N ARG A 68 -1.55 -7.72 13.46
CA ARG A 68 -0.41 -8.01 12.60
C ARG A 68 0.81 -7.29 13.16
N ASP A 69 1.95 -7.95 13.09
CA ASP A 69 3.23 -7.31 13.41
C ASP A 69 3.56 -6.27 12.35
N PHE A 70 4.16 -5.15 12.76
CA PHE A 70 4.76 -4.25 11.79
C PHE A 70 5.88 -5.00 11.08
N PRO A 71 6.00 -4.81 9.76
CA PRO A 71 7.10 -5.40 9.03
C PRO A 71 8.41 -4.86 9.61
N LYS A 72 9.28 -5.76 10.10
CA LYS A 72 10.66 -5.39 10.40
C LYS A 72 11.31 -5.04 9.05
N ARG A 73 12.21 -4.05 9.04
CA ARG A 73 13.07 -3.79 7.87
C ARG A 73 13.96 -5.02 7.70
N LEU A 74 13.48 -6.01 6.95
CA LEU A 74 14.26 -7.17 6.54
C LEU A 74 15.19 -6.67 5.43
N ALA A 75 16.45 -7.04 5.47
CA ALA A 75 17.50 -6.55 4.59
C ALA A 75 17.37 -7.03 3.12
N THR A 76 16.19 -7.50 2.71
CA THR A 76 15.91 -8.08 1.41
C THR A 76 14.52 -7.61 0.95
N GLU A 77 14.51 -6.86 -0.16
CA GLU A 77 13.40 -6.51 -1.05
C GLU A 77 12.37 -5.48 -0.54
N ASP A 78 12.48 -4.26 -1.06
CA ASP A 78 11.58 -3.12 -0.75
C ASP A 78 10.12 -3.43 -1.10
N ASP A 79 9.87 -4.30 -2.07
CA ASP A 79 8.54 -4.71 -2.55
C ASP A 79 7.75 -5.50 -1.50
N GLU A 80 8.36 -6.48 -0.84
CA GLU A 80 7.70 -7.30 0.18
C GLU A 80 7.37 -6.45 1.41
N LEU A 81 8.26 -5.52 1.76
CA LEU A 81 8.00 -4.53 2.80
C LEU A 81 6.82 -3.64 2.42
N ALA A 82 6.79 -3.11 1.20
CA ALA A 82 5.70 -2.25 0.71
C ALA A 82 4.35 -2.99 0.68
N VAL A 83 4.31 -4.24 0.22
CA VAL A 83 3.10 -5.11 0.29
C VAL A 83 2.61 -5.27 1.72
N ARG A 84 3.50 -5.58 2.66
CA ARG A 84 3.13 -5.71 4.08
C ARG A 84 2.64 -4.38 4.68
N CYS A 85 3.26 -3.27 4.30
CA CYS A 85 2.80 -1.92 4.69
C CYS A 85 1.40 -1.64 4.16
N TRP A 86 1.11 -1.98 2.90
CA TRP A 86 -0.23 -1.82 2.32
C TRP A 86 -1.27 -2.62 3.09
N VAL A 87 -0.99 -3.90 3.38
CA VAL A 87 -1.87 -4.78 4.17
C VAL A 87 -2.10 -4.22 5.59
N LEU A 88 -1.06 -3.64 6.18
CA LEU A 88 -1.15 -3.05 7.51
C LEU A 88 -2.05 -1.80 7.50
N GLY A 89 -1.92 -0.96 6.46
CA GLY A 89 -2.80 0.18 6.24
C GLY A 89 -4.27 -0.25 6.11
N ASP A 90 -4.54 -1.33 5.36
CA ASP A 90 -5.88 -1.91 5.23
C ASP A 90 -6.43 -2.39 6.59
N CYS A 91 -5.62 -3.11 7.37
CA CYS A 91 -6.00 -3.64 8.67
C CYS A 91 -6.37 -2.54 9.70
N TYR A 92 -5.79 -1.36 9.55
CA TYR A 92 -5.98 -0.22 10.45
C TYR A 92 -6.70 0.95 9.82
N ASP A 93 -7.28 0.80 8.62
CA ASP A 93 -8.06 1.85 7.95
C ASP A 93 -7.24 3.15 7.80
N ILE A 94 -6.00 3.05 7.33
CA ILE A 94 -5.06 4.17 7.12
C ILE A 94 -4.80 4.33 5.62
N ALA A 95 -5.76 4.91 4.90
CA ALA A 95 -5.73 5.01 3.43
C ALA A 95 -4.45 5.69 2.89
N ARG A 96 -4.01 6.79 3.49
CA ARG A 96 -2.77 7.47 3.09
C ARG A 96 -1.54 6.55 3.16
N PHE A 97 -1.46 5.70 4.18
CA PHE A 97 -0.36 4.75 4.30
C PHE A 97 -0.46 3.62 3.27
N GLN A 98 -1.68 3.19 2.93
CA GLN A 98 -1.89 2.28 1.80
C GLN A 98 -1.42 2.91 0.49
N ASP A 99 -1.71 4.19 0.25
CA ASP A 99 -1.34 4.88 -0.98
C ASP A 99 0.18 5.07 -1.09
N GLU A 100 0.87 5.43 0.00
CA GLU A 100 2.34 5.53 0.04
C GLU A 100 2.98 4.15 -0.24
N ALA A 101 2.44 3.09 0.36
CA ALA A 101 2.90 1.74 0.11
C ALA A 101 2.61 1.27 -1.32
N MET A 102 1.43 1.59 -1.87
CA MET A 102 1.05 1.26 -3.24
C MET A 102 2.00 1.93 -4.23
N LEU A 103 2.33 3.20 -4.00
CA LEU A 103 3.26 3.92 -4.85
C LEU A 103 4.66 3.31 -4.81
N ALA A 104 5.14 2.89 -3.64
CA ALA A 104 6.43 2.19 -3.52
C ALA A 104 6.45 0.88 -4.35
N VAL A 105 5.38 0.08 -4.30
CA VAL A 105 5.24 -1.13 -5.14
C VAL A 105 5.19 -0.77 -6.63
N MET A 106 4.53 0.32 -7.02
CA MET A 106 4.49 0.72 -8.43
C MET A 106 5.84 1.17 -8.96
N LYS A 107 6.60 1.92 -8.15
CA LYS A 107 7.94 2.39 -8.51
C LYS A 107 8.87 1.22 -8.76
N SER A 108 8.81 0.17 -7.92
CA SER A 108 9.64 -1.03 -8.15
C SER A 108 9.29 -1.77 -9.44
N PHE A 109 8.04 -1.67 -9.92
CA PHE A 109 7.62 -2.32 -11.17
C PHE A 109 7.96 -1.52 -12.43
N GLN A 110 8.27 -0.22 -12.30
CA GLN A 110 8.51 0.67 -13.44
C GLN A 110 9.91 0.49 -14.05
N GLU A 111 10.88 0.02 -13.26
CA GLU A 111 12.20 -0.34 -13.75
C GLU A 111 12.13 -1.65 -14.55
N ILE A 112 11.80 -1.59 -15.85
CA ILE A 112 11.70 -2.77 -16.75
C ILE A 112 12.99 -3.64 -16.71
N SER A 113 14.14 -3.04 -16.35
CA SER A 113 15.43 -3.71 -16.17
C SER A 113 15.69 -4.27 -14.76
N ALA A 114 14.93 -3.88 -13.74
CA ALA A 114 15.11 -4.30 -12.36
C ALA A 114 13.95 -5.19 -11.91
N CYS A 115 14.29 -6.47 -11.68
CA CYS A 115 13.59 -7.42 -10.84
C CYS A 115 12.05 -7.32 -10.83
N TRP A 116 11.40 -8.02 -11.76
CA TRP A 116 10.02 -8.47 -11.61
C TRP A 116 9.78 -9.02 -10.20
N PRO A 117 8.62 -8.75 -9.58
CA PRO A 117 8.37 -9.24 -8.22
C PRO A 117 8.50 -10.75 -8.15
N ALA A 118 9.09 -11.23 -7.05
CA ALA A 118 9.07 -12.66 -6.76
C ALA A 118 7.62 -13.17 -6.71
N PHE A 119 7.38 -14.38 -7.19
CA PHE A 119 6.07 -15.03 -7.10
C PHE A 119 5.54 -15.11 -5.66
N GLU A 120 6.45 -15.24 -4.69
CA GLU A 120 6.12 -15.22 -3.27
C GLU A 120 5.50 -13.87 -2.84
N THR A 121 5.99 -12.74 -3.36
CA THR A 121 5.42 -11.41 -3.09
C THR A 121 3.99 -11.32 -3.61
N ILE A 122 3.73 -11.83 -4.83
CA ILE A 122 2.38 -11.91 -5.40
C ILE A 122 1.50 -12.81 -4.52
N ALA A 123 1.97 -14.01 -4.17
CA ALA A 123 1.23 -14.96 -3.34
C ALA A 123 0.85 -14.36 -1.97
N ASN A 124 1.79 -13.67 -1.33
CA ASN A 124 1.59 -13.02 -0.03
C ASN A 124 0.54 -11.90 -0.12
N ALA A 125 0.58 -11.07 -1.18
CA ALA A 125 -0.45 -10.05 -1.40
C ALA A 125 -1.85 -10.67 -1.53
N PHE A 126 -1.99 -11.81 -2.21
CA PHE A 126 -3.27 -12.50 -2.37
C PHE A 126 -3.79 -13.15 -1.09
N LYS A 127 -2.89 -13.75 -0.30
CA LYS A 127 -3.23 -14.40 0.96
C LYS A 127 -3.77 -13.40 1.99
N ASP A 128 -3.22 -12.20 1.99
CA ASP A 128 -3.41 -11.23 3.07
C ASP A 128 -4.39 -10.09 2.76
N THR A 129 -4.93 -10.03 1.54
CA THR A 129 -5.88 -8.98 1.13
C THR A 129 -7.19 -9.55 0.59
N PRO A 130 -8.30 -8.80 0.76
CA PRO A 130 -9.61 -9.23 0.27
C PRO A 130 -9.66 -9.26 -1.27
N PRO A 131 -10.45 -10.15 -1.89
CA PRO A 131 -10.71 -10.12 -3.33
C PRO A 131 -11.19 -8.75 -3.80
N GLY A 132 -10.73 -8.32 -4.97
CA GLY A 132 -11.03 -7.02 -5.56
C GLY A 132 -10.24 -5.84 -4.97
N SER A 133 -9.33 -6.07 -4.02
CA SER A 133 -8.47 -5.01 -3.49
C SER A 133 -7.60 -4.38 -4.58
N LYS A 134 -7.25 -3.10 -4.41
CA LYS A 134 -6.36 -2.40 -5.34
C LYS A 134 -4.99 -3.08 -5.46
N LEU A 135 -4.47 -3.61 -4.36
CA LEU A 135 -3.20 -4.34 -4.36
C LEU A 135 -3.28 -5.62 -5.17
N ARG A 136 -4.35 -6.43 -5.02
CA ARG A 136 -4.53 -7.63 -5.85
C ARG A 136 -4.67 -7.30 -7.32
N ARG A 137 -5.38 -6.21 -7.64
CA ARG A 137 -5.46 -5.70 -9.01
C ARG A 137 -4.06 -5.40 -9.58
N LEU A 138 -3.21 -4.69 -8.84
CA LEU A 138 -1.85 -4.38 -9.29
C LEU A 138 -1.03 -5.67 -9.50
N MET A 139 -1.04 -6.57 -8.52
CA MET A 139 -0.26 -7.81 -8.55
C MET A 139 -0.66 -8.75 -9.68
N VAL A 140 -1.96 -8.88 -9.93
CA VAL A 140 -2.44 -9.76 -11.01
C VAL A 140 -2.12 -9.20 -12.39
N GLU A 141 -2.18 -7.88 -12.56
CA GLU A 141 -1.81 -7.26 -13.83
C GLU A 141 -0.29 -7.33 -14.04
N GLN A 142 0.52 -7.22 -12.98
CA GLN A 142 1.96 -7.45 -13.06
C GLN A 142 2.28 -8.91 -13.47
N LEU A 143 1.52 -9.87 -12.96
CA LEU A 143 1.68 -11.26 -13.39
C LEU A 143 1.30 -11.46 -14.86
N VAL A 144 0.23 -10.80 -15.33
CA VAL A 144 -0.13 -10.85 -16.77
C VAL A 144 1.03 -10.32 -17.61
N LEU A 145 1.64 -9.21 -17.22
CA LEU A 145 2.85 -8.70 -17.89
C LEU A 145 3.99 -9.73 -17.88
N MET A 146 4.23 -10.39 -16.74
CA MET A 146 5.24 -11.47 -16.66
C MET A 146 4.94 -12.61 -17.62
N LEU A 147 3.70 -13.13 -17.62
CA LEU A 147 3.29 -14.25 -18.49
C LEU A 147 3.38 -13.92 -19.98
N GLU A 148 3.15 -12.65 -20.36
CA GLU A 148 3.13 -12.23 -21.77
C GLU A 148 4.52 -11.75 -22.26
N LEU A 149 5.38 -11.24 -21.38
CA LEU A 149 6.69 -10.67 -21.75
C LEU A 149 7.88 -11.57 -21.40
N ARG A 150 7.72 -12.54 -20.49
CA ARG A 150 8.78 -13.46 -20.08
C ARG A 150 8.50 -14.89 -20.54
N SER A 151 9.42 -15.44 -21.32
CA SER A 151 9.33 -16.84 -21.79
C SER A 151 9.54 -17.89 -20.70
N ASP A 152 10.17 -17.52 -19.57
CA ASP A 152 10.45 -18.41 -18.45
C ASP A 152 9.31 -18.50 -17.42
N VAL A 153 8.29 -17.66 -17.56
CA VAL A 153 7.09 -17.64 -16.69
C VAL A 153 5.94 -18.33 -17.41
N THR A 154 5.27 -19.27 -16.73
CA THR A 154 4.15 -20.03 -17.34
C THR A 154 2.96 -20.12 -16.38
N TYR A 155 1.79 -20.52 -16.87
CA TYR A 155 0.66 -20.79 -15.97
C TYR A 155 0.97 -21.86 -14.93
N ALA A 156 1.80 -22.85 -15.27
CA ALA A 156 2.24 -23.88 -14.33
C ALA A 156 3.10 -23.31 -13.19
N SER A 157 3.86 -22.24 -13.42
CA SER A 157 4.63 -21.58 -12.35
C SER A 157 3.74 -20.80 -11.36
N CYS A 158 2.45 -20.66 -11.66
CA CYS A 158 1.49 -19.94 -10.83
C CYS A 158 0.55 -20.86 -10.06
N ASP A 159 0.70 -22.19 -10.18
CA ASP A 159 -0.28 -23.17 -9.67
C ASP A 159 -0.50 -23.08 -8.15
N ASP A 160 0.56 -22.81 -7.41
CA ASP A 160 0.50 -22.61 -5.95
C ASP A 160 -0.28 -21.34 -5.55
N ILE A 161 -0.34 -20.34 -6.44
CA ILE A 161 -1.09 -19.08 -6.24
C ILE A 161 -2.56 -19.25 -6.69
N LEU A 162 -2.78 -20.07 -7.73
CA LEU A 162 -4.07 -20.27 -8.40
C LEU A 162 -5.13 -20.94 -7.51
N ASN A 163 -4.70 -21.68 -6.48
CA ASN A 163 -5.61 -22.47 -5.65
C ASN A 163 -6.15 -21.70 -4.44
N GLY A 164 -7.46 -21.41 -4.43
CA GLY A 164 -8.22 -21.08 -3.22
C GLY A 164 -8.50 -19.60 -2.90
N THR A 165 -8.14 -18.65 -3.77
CA THR A 165 -8.22 -17.20 -3.44
C THR A 165 -9.10 -16.37 -4.38
N ASN A 166 -9.93 -16.97 -5.24
CA ASN A 166 -10.67 -16.28 -6.33
C ASN A 166 -9.74 -15.62 -7.38
N PHE A 167 -8.51 -16.10 -7.47
CA PHE A 167 -7.46 -15.60 -8.36
C PHE A 167 -7.83 -15.69 -9.84
N VAL A 168 -8.38 -16.82 -10.27
CA VAL A 168 -8.63 -17.11 -11.69
C VAL A 168 -9.50 -16.03 -12.35
N GLN A 169 -10.56 -15.59 -11.67
CA GLN A 169 -11.42 -14.54 -12.20
C GLN A 169 -10.68 -13.20 -12.33
N GLU A 170 -9.87 -12.84 -11.33
CA GLU A 170 -9.07 -11.61 -11.36
C GLU A 170 -8.02 -11.65 -12.48
N LEU A 171 -7.41 -12.82 -12.72
CA LEU A 171 -6.46 -13.06 -13.79
C LEU A 171 -7.10 -12.89 -15.17
N LEU A 172 -8.25 -13.53 -15.40
CA LEU A 172 -8.99 -13.39 -16.66
C LEU A 172 -9.38 -11.93 -16.91
N ASN A 173 -9.91 -11.26 -15.88
CA ASN A 173 -10.26 -9.84 -15.99
C ASN A 173 -9.05 -8.96 -16.29
N ALA A 174 -7.88 -9.27 -15.71
CA ALA A 174 -6.64 -8.55 -15.97
C ALA A 174 -6.14 -8.79 -17.39
N ARG A 175 -6.22 -10.03 -17.88
CA ARG A 175 -5.85 -10.37 -19.26
C ARG A 175 -6.76 -9.71 -20.29
N ASP A 176 -8.06 -9.65 -20.01
CA ASP A 176 -9.02 -8.91 -20.85
C ASP A 176 -8.68 -7.42 -20.91
N ARG A 177 -8.28 -6.82 -19.77
CA ARG A 177 -7.79 -5.43 -19.75
C ARG A 177 -6.51 -5.29 -20.57
N TYR A 178 -5.54 -6.18 -20.40
CA TYR A 178 -4.27 -6.16 -21.15
C TYR A 178 -4.50 -6.17 -22.67
N ASN A 179 -5.42 -7.03 -23.15
CA ASN A 179 -5.71 -7.18 -24.57
C ASN A 179 -6.58 -6.07 -25.18
N LYS A 180 -7.18 -5.20 -24.36
CA LYS A 180 -8.17 -4.22 -24.82
C LYS A 180 -7.52 -2.86 -25.03
N GLY A 181 -7.52 -2.39 -26.28
CA GLY A 181 -7.10 -1.03 -26.62
C GLY A 181 -5.65 -0.75 -26.21
N ASP A 182 -5.46 0.26 -25.36
CA ASP A 182 -4.18 0.69 -24.80
C ASP A 182 -3.83 -0.02 -23.47
N GLY A 183 -4.50 -1.14 -23.15
CA GLY A 183 -4.40 -1.82 -21.87
C GLY A 183 -2.98 -2.25 -21.49
N ARG A 184 -2.22 -2.80 -22.43
CA ARG A 184 -0.80 -3.14 -22.26
C ARG A 184 0.03 -1.93 -21.83
N GLU A 185 -0.07 -0.83 -22.58
CA GLU A 185 0.72 0.37 -22.32
C GLU A 185 0.31 1.06 -21.02
N LYS A 186 -0.99 1.04 -20.68
CA LYS A 186 -1.47 1.50 -19.37
C LYS A 186 -0.91 0.69 -18.20
N MET A 187 -0.67 -0.61 -18.38
CA MET A 187 -0.06 -1.45 -17.36
C MET A 187 1.45 -1.22 -17.26
N LEU A 188 2.15 -1.05 -18.38
CA LEU A 188 3.59 -0.77 -18.36
C LEU A 188 3.89 0.62 -17.79
N HIS A 189 3.08 1.63 -18.12
CA HIS A 189 3.38 3.04 -17.85
C HIS A 189 2.39 3.66 -16.85
N ARG A 190 2.04 2.91 -15.80
CA ARG A 190 1.05 3.34 -14.79
C ARG A 190 1.38 4.69 -14.16
N LEU A 191 2.66 4.96 -13.94
CA LEU A 191 3.12 6.21 -13.34
C LEU A 191 3.20 7.38 -14.34
N GLY A 192 2.95 7.14 -15.63
CA GLY A 192 2.85 8.20 -16.63
C GLY A 192 4.09 8.40 -17.50
N ALA A 193 5.04 7.47 -17.47
CA ALA A 193 6.19 7.54 -18.36
C ALA A 193 6.33 6.31 -19.24
N ASP A 194 6.46 6.55 -20.55
CA ASP A 194 7.65 6.07 -21.26
C ASP A 194 7.97 6.83 -22.55
N ALA A 195 9.29 6.95 -22.76
CA ALA A 195 10.06 6.91 -23.99
C ALA A 195 9.50 7.53 -25.30
N ALA A 196 10.14 8.63 -25.72
CA ALA A 196 10.55 8.88 -27.13
C ALA A 196 9.50 8.82 -28.27
N GLY A 197 8.19 8.75 -27.98
CA GLY A 197 7.12 8.57 -28.97
C GLY A 197 6.05 9.66 -28.94
N ASP A 198 5.43 9.89 -30.10
CA ASP A 198 4.44 10.96 -30.40
C ASP A 198 3.09 10.88 -29.65
N HIS A 199 2.93 9.98 -28.67
CA HIS A 199 1.64 9.77 -27.99
C HIS A 199 1.78 9.83 -26.46
N PRO A 200 1.12 10.79 -25.79
CA PRO A 200 1.18 10.90 -24.33
C PRO A 200 0.45 9.71 -23.70
N VAL A 201 1.18 8.90 -22.92
CA VAL A 201 0.57 7.85 -22.12
C VAL A 201 -0.05 8.49 -20.88
N ILE A 202 -1.38 8.37 -20.75
CA ILE A 202 -2.09 8.91 -19.59
C ILE A 202 -1.74 8.07 -18.36
N ALA A 203 -1.14 8.70 -17.35
CA ALA A 203 -0.83 8.07 -16.07
C ALA A 203 -2.10 7.49 -15.41
N THR A 204 -2.05 6.23 -14.99
CA THR A 204 -3.19 5.48 -14.41
C THR A 204 -3.03 5.17 -12.92
N TRP A 205 -1.95 5.62 -12.27
CA TRP A 205 -1.65 5.34 -10.85
C TRP A 205 -2.82 5.66 -9.90
N ARG A 206 -3.60 6.71 -10.19
CA ARG A 206 -4.79 7.10 -9.40
C ARG A 206 -5.82 5.98 -9.29
N GLU A 207 -5.90 5.08 -10.26
CA GLU A 207 -6.85 3.97 -10.25
C GLU A 207 -6.57 2.93 -9.15
N TYR A 208 -5.39 2.96 -8.55
CA TYR A 208 -4.93 2.01 -7.54
C TYR A 208 -4.85 2.61 -6.14
N MET A 209 -5.04 3.92 -6.01
CA MET A 209 -5.11 4.57 -4.70
C MET A 209 -6.45 4.27 -4.02
N VAL A 210 -6.41 4.28 -2.70
CA VAL A 210 -7.53 4.05 -1.78
C VAL A 210 -8.05 5.39 -1.23
N GLY A 211 -7.16 6.34 -0.95
CA GLY A 211 -7.52 7.65 -0.42
C GLY A 211 -8.24 8.55 -1.42
N GLU A 212 -9.12 9.41 -0.91
CA GLU A 212 -9.84 10.42 -1.71
C GLU A 212 -9.00 11.70 -1.92
N ASP A 213 -8.16 12.06 -0.95
CA ASP A 213 -7.23 13.18 -1.05
C ASP A 213 -5.85 12.73 -1.55
N LEU A 214 -5.58 13.05 -2.81
CA LEU A 214 -4.35 12.68 -3.52
C LEU A 214 -3.47 13.91 -3.85
N SER A 215 -3.74 15.06 -3.21
CA SER A 215 -3.02 16.32 -3.48
C SER A 215 -1.50 16.16 -3.29
N GLY A 216 -1.07 15.68 -2.13
CA GLY A 216 0.35 15.46 -1.82
C GLY A 216 1.03 14.32 -2.59
N PHE A 217 0.26 13.41 -3.20
CA PHE A 217 0.82 12.34 -4.04
C PHE A 217 1.20 12.81 -5.43
N THR A 218 0.46 13.79 -5.95
CA THR A 218 0.70 14.33 -7.29
C THR A 218 2.09 14.95 -7.35
N GLU A 219 2.43 15.79 -6.36
CA GLU A 219 3.75 16.41 -6.23
C GLU A 219 4.88 15.37 -6.06
N HIS A 220 4.65 14.30 -5.30
CA HIS A 220 5.66 13.26 -5.07
C HIS A 220 5.90 12.37 -6.31
N ILE A 221 4.87 12.17 -7.14
CA ILE A 221 4.99 11.44 -8.40
C ILE A 221 5.68 12.31 -9.45
N GLU A 222 5.27 13.58 -9.57
CA GLU A 222 5.93 14.55 -10.47
C GLU A 222 7.42 14.67 -10.15
N GLY A 223 7.78 14.85 -8.87
CA GLY A 223 9.19 14.90 -8.46
C GLY A 223 9.97 13.61 -8.76
N PHE A 224 9.34 12.44 -8.60
CA PHE A 224 9.98 11.16 -8.96
C PHE A 224 10.20 11.02 -10.46
N LEU A 225 9.21 11.40 -11.27
CA LEU A 225 9.34 11.38 -12.74
C LEU A 225 10.45 12.35 -13.19
N GLU A 226 10.56 13.53 -12.56
CA GLU A 226 11.63 14.48 -12.84
C GLU A 226 13.03 13.94 -12.46
N GLU A 227 13.16 13.31 -11.28
CA GLU A 227 14.42 12.71 -10.81
C GLU A 227 14.91 11.57 -11.73
N GLU A 228 14.00 10.75 -12.24
CA GLU A 228 14.30 9.64 -13.14
C GLU A 228 14.43 10.06 -14.62
N GLY A 229 14.25 11.35 -14.94
CA GLY A 229 14.32 11.86 -16.31
C GLY A 229 13.17 11.37 -17.21
N LEU A 230 12.02 11.09 -16.58
CA LEU A 230 10.81 10.51 -17.15
C LEU A 230 9.65 11.52 -17.28
N ALA A 231 9.86 12.78 -16.87
CA ALA A 231 8.91 13.90 -16.94
C ALA A 231 8.93 14.63 -18.29
#